data_AF-A0A1M4Y794-F1
#
_entry.id   AF-A0A1M4Y794-F1
#
_cell.length_a   1.000
_cell.length_b   1.000
_cell.length_c   1.000
_cell.angle_alpha   90.00
_cell.angle_beta   90.00
_cell.angle_gamma   90.00
#
_symmetry.space_group_name_H-M   'P 1'
#
loop_
_entity.id
_entity.type
_entity.pdbx_description
1 polymer ?
#
loop_
_entity_poly.entity_id
_entity_poly.type
_entity_poly.pdbx_seq_one_letter_code
_entity_poly.pdbx_strand_id
1 'polypeptide(L)'
;MKINYSMLLYLLCIPLGWNFALSGVENLSASRTVCFMIALLMTIYGGFLNAKHQMKYRSVLWIFFVNLLLILGYIISNGGTGNASIFGGDNWTLGFFLMHYWLNMHWTYLGFLNLPLFDDDFTFLLIGMCSSFLFPSIGFMIGKFWHKRLDKRMK
;
A
#
# COMPACT_ATOMS: atom_id res chain seq x y z
N MET A 1 -23.45 -4.80 9.02
CA MET A 1 -22.12 -4.14 9.13
C MET A 1 -21.73 -3.64 7.74
N LYS A 2 -21.31 -2.38 7.56
CA LYS A 2 -20.88 -1.89 6.24
C LYS A 2 -19.43 -2.36 5.98
N ILE A 3 -19.18 -3.04 4.85
CA ILE A 3 -17.85 -3.58 4.49
C ILE A 3 -16.93 -2.45 4.05
N ASN A 4 -15.72 -2.38 4.60
CA ASN A 4 -14.72 -1.41 4.17
C ASN A 4 -14.07 -1.86 2.85
N TYR A 5 -14.56 -1.35 1.72
CA TYR A 5 -14.12 -1.74 0.38
C TYR A 5 -12.66 -1.41 0.10
N SER A 6 -12.14 -0.30 0.63
CA SER A 6 -10.72 0.03 0.46
C SER A 6 -9.82 -0.98 1.15
N MET A 7 -10.17 -1.41 2.37
CA MET A 7 -9.42 -2.44 3.08
C MET A 7 -9.53 -3.80 2.38
N LEU A 8 -10.74 -4.18 1.98
CA LEU A 8 -10.98 -5.46 1.31
C LEU A 8 -10.20 -5.57 -0.01
N LEU A 9 -10.30 -4.56 -0.88
CA LEU A 9 -9.58 -4.57 -2.15
C LEU A 9 -8.07 -4.43 -1.97
N TYR A 10 -7.61 -3.70 -0.97
CA TYR A 10 -6.19 -3.63 -0.64
C TYR A 10 -5.61 -5.01 -0.28
N LEU A 11 -6.28 -5.74 0.62
CA LEU A 11 -5.85 -7.08 1.02
C LEU A 11 -5.94 -8.09 -0.14
N LEU A 12 -6.97 -7.96 -0.99
CA LEU A 12 -7.12 -8.79 -2.20
C LEU A 12 -5.97 -8.56 -3.19
N CYS A 13 -5.34 -7.39 -3.19
CA CYS A 13 -4.22 -7.08 -4.08
C CYS A 13 -2.89 -7.69 -3.62
N ILE A 14 -2.75 -8.12 -2.36
CA ILE A 14 -1.48 -8.66 -1.84
C ILE A 14 -0.91 -9.78 -2.72
N PRO A 15 -1.68 -10.82 -3.13
CA PRO A 15 -1.17 -11.89 -3.98
C PRO A 15 -0.72 -11.44 -5.38
N LEU A 16 -1.16 -10.27 -5.86
CA LEU A 16 -0.70 -9.73 -7.14
C LEU A 16 0.79 -9.36 -7.10
N GLY A 17 1.34 -9.16 -5.90
CA GLY A 17 2.77 -9.01 -5.66
C GLY A 17 3.54 -10.32 -5.54
N TRP A 18 2.89 -11.49 -5.45
CA TRP A 18 3.52 -12.77 -5.10
C TRP A 18 4.66 -13.18 -6.04
N ASN A 19 4.53 -12.91 -7.34
CA ASN A 19 5.58 -13.18 -8.32
C ASN A 19 6.91 -12.46 -8.02
N PHE A 20 6.92 -11.46 -7.12
CA PHE A 20 8.11 -10.78 -6.64
C PHE A 20 9.00 -11.68 -5.75
N ALA A 21 8.43 -12.55 -4.91
CA ALA A 21 9.21 -13.32 -3.93
C ALA A 21 10.01 -14.50 -4.54
N LEU A 22 9.69 -14.92 -5.76
CA LEU A 22 10.20 -16.17 -6.35
C LEU A 22 10.98 -16.00 -7.66
N SER A 23 10.94 -14.83 -8.30
CA SER A 23 11.60 -14.64 -9.60
C SER A 23 12.75 -13.65 -9.49
N GLY A 24 13.96 -14.17 -9.74
CA GLY A 24 15.22 -13.43 -9.71
C GLY A 24 15.18 -12.14 -10.53
N VAL A 25 16.14 -11.28 -10.20
CA VAL A 25 16.28 -9.83 -10.47
C VAL A 25 16.25 -9.42 -11.97
N GLU A 26 16.02 -10.34 -12.90
CA GLU A 26 16.21 -10.05 -14.32
C GLU A 26 14.87 -9.79 -15.03
N ASN A 27 14.58 -8.50 -15.18
CA ASN A 27 13.65 -7.84 -16.12
C ASN A 27 12.32 -7.31 -15.55
N LEU A 28 12.01 -6.07 -15.96
CA LEU A 28 10.67 -5.50 -16.00
C LEU A 28 9.80 -6.39 -16.91
N SER A 29 9.14 -7.39 -16.36
CA SER A 29 8.23 -8.23 -17.13
C SER A 29 6.90 -7.51 -17.34
N ALA A 30 6.34 -7.60 -18.55
CA ALA A 30 5.02 -7.04 -18.86
C ALA A 30 3.94 -7.55 -17.88
N SER A 31 4.05 -8.80 -17.41
CA SER A 31 3.15 -9.37 -16.40
C SER A 31 3.21 -8.64 -15.06
N ARG A 32 4.41 -8.25 -14.58
CA ARG A 32 4.59 -7.51 -13.33
C ARG A 32 3.96 -6.12 -13.44
N THR A 33 4.18 -5.43 -14.55
CA THR A 33 3.57 -4.11 -14.82
C THR A 33 2.04 -4.19 -14.83
N VAL A 34 1.47 -5.20 -15.49
CA VAL A 34 0.02 -5.40 -15.53
C VAL A 34 -0.54 -5.68 -14.13
N CYS A 35 0.10 -6.57 -13.34
CA CYS A 35 -0.31 -6.82 -11.96
C CYS A 35 -0.29 -5.56 -11.09
N PHE A 36 0.76 -4.75 -11.22
CA PHE A 36 0.87 -3.46 -10.51
C PHE A 36 -0.24 -2.49 -10.93
N MET A 37 -0.51 -2.36 -12.24
CA MET A 37 -1.60 -1.51 -12.73
C MET A 37 -2.97 -1.97 -12.20
N ILE A 38 -3.22 -3.28 -12.17
CA ILE A 38 -4.45 -3.86 -11.60
C ILE A 38 -4.55 -3.53 -10.11
N ALA A 39 -3.48 -3.72 -9.33
CA ALA A 39 -3.47 -3.41 -7.90
C ALA A 39 -3.71 -1.92 -7.63
N LEU A 40 -3.07 -1.05 -8.41
CA LEU A 40 -3.26 0.41 -8.34
C LEU A 40 -4.71 0.80 -8.64
N LEU A 41 -5.30 0.26 -9.71
CA LEU A 41 -6.71 0.54 -10.06
C LEU A 41 -7.68 0.01 -9.00
N MET A 42 -7.45 -1.21 -8.48
CA MET A 42 -8.26 -1.83 -7.44
C MET A 42 -8.25 -1.03 -6.13
N THR A 43 -7.10 -0.55 -5.69
CA THR A 43 -6.97 0.24 -4.46
C THR A 43 -7.63 1.61 -4.58
N ILE A 44 -7.49 2.29 -5.72
CA ILE A 44 -8.25 3.51 -6.04
C ILE A 44 -9.75 3.20 -6.08
N TYR A 45 -10.15 2.11 -6.73
CA TYR A 45 -11.55 1.72 -6.81
C TYR A 45 -12.16 1.42 -5.43
N GLY A 46 -11.41 0.83 -4.52
CA GLY A 46 -11.86 0.60 -3.14
C GLY A 46 -12.14 1.89 -2.38
N GLY A 47 -11.29 2.91 -2.57
CA GLY A 47 -11.56 4.27 -2.07
C GLY A 47 -12.83 4.86 -2.65
N PHE A 48 -13.02 4.72 -3.97
CA PHE A 48 -14.21 5.19 -4.67
C PHE A 48 -15.49 4.51 -4.16
N LEU A 49 -15.47 3.19 -3.98
CA LEU A 49 -16.60 2.42 -3.46
C LEU A 49 -16.99 2.85 -2.04
N ASN A 50 -16.00 3.11 -1.17
CA ASN A 50 -16.24 3.65 0.16
C ASN A 50 -17.01 4.99 0.09
N ALA A 51 -16.57 5.91 -0.78
CA ALA A 51 -17.26 7.18 -0.98
C ALA A 51 -18.67 7.00 -1.57
N LYS A 52 -18.83 6.12 -2.56
CA LYS A 52 -20.14 5.79 -3.16
C LYS A 52 -21.15 5.29 -2.12
N HIS A 53 -20.70 4.50 -1.14
CA HIS A 53 -21.54 3.98 -0.06
C HIS A 53 -21.67 4.93 1.16
N GLN A 54 -21.33 6.21 0.99
CA GLN A 54 -21.41 7.26 2.02
C GLN A 54 -20.61 6.92 3.29
N MET A 55 -19.47 6.25 3.15
CA MET A 55 -18.59 6.01 4.29
C MET A 55 -17.84 7.28 4.69
N LYS A 56 -17.47 7.37 5.96
CA LYS A 56 -16.61 8.44 6.47
C LYS A 56 -15.19 8.26 5.93
N TYR A 57 -14.46 9.35 5.67
CA TYR A 57 -13.07 9.32 5.16
C TYR A 57 -12.13 8.44 6.00
N ARG A 58 -12.36 8.33 7.31
CA ARG A 58 -11.61 7.40 8.19
C ARG A 58 -11.59 5.94 7.69
N SER A 59 -12.56 5.52 6.86
CA SER A 59 -12.58 4.15 6.33
C SER A 59 -11.40 3.86 5.40
N VAL A 60 -10.90 4.85 4.65
CA VAL A 60 -9.75 4.65 3.75
C VAL A 60 -8.40 4.74 4.46
N LEU A 61 -8.36 5.23 5.70
CA LEU A 61 -7.12 5.45 6.46
C LEU A 61 -6.63 4.22 7.23
N TRP A 62 -7.45 3.17 7.35
CA TRP A 62 -7.12 2.00 8.19
C TRP A 62 -5.80 1.34 7.80
N ILE A 63 -5.59 1.10 6.49
CA ILE A 63 -4.37 0.48 5.99
C ILE A 63 -3.15 1.38 6.21
N PHE A 64 -3.32 2.68 6.03
CA PHE A 64 -2.27 3.66 6.32
C PHE A 64 -1.85 3.60 7.79
N PHE A 65 -2.81 3.54 8.73
CA PHE A 65 -2.50 3.43 10.15
C PHE A 65 -1.80 2.12 10.51
N VAL A 66 -2.19 1.00 9.90
CA VAL A 66 -1.48 -0.28 10.09
C VAL A 66 -0.03 -0.15 9.62
N ASN A 67 0.20 0.40 8.43
CA ASN A 67 1.56 0.63 7.93
C ASN A 67 2.37 1.59 8.81
N LEU A 68 1.74 2.66 9.31
CA LEU A 68 2.37 3.59 10.23
C LEU A 68 2.82 2.90 11.53
N LEU A 69 1.97 2.03 12.11
CA LEU A 69 2.32 1.26 13.30
C LEU A 69 3.48 0.30 13.05
N LEU A 70 3.51 -0.35 11.87
CA LEU A 70 4.61 -1.24 11.49
C LEU A 70 5.92 -0.49 11.33
N ILE A 71 5.89 0.71 10.73
CA ILE A 71 7.08 1.58 10.60
C ILE A 71 7.55 2.07 11.96
N LEU A 72 6.65 2.47 12.85
CA LEU A 72 7.03 2.87 14.20
C LEU A 72 7.65 1.70 14.98
N GLY A 73 7.06 0.50 14.87
CA GLY A 73 7.63 -0.72 15.44
C GLY A 73 9.05 -0.98 14.93
N TYR A 74 9.24 -0.87 13.61
CA TYR A 74 10.54 -0.98 12.96
C TYR A 74 11.56 0.04 13.49
N ILE A 75 11.21 1.33 13.56
CA ILE A 75 12.13 2.38 14.03
C ILE A 75 12.55 2.12 15.48
N ILE A 76 11.59 1.74 16.33
CA ILE A 76 11.84 1.49 17.75
C ILE A 76 12.76 0.28 17.93
N SER A 77 12.49 -0.82 17.24
CA SER A 77 13.30 -2.04 17.36
C SER A 77 14.68 -1.90 16.70
N ASN A 78 14.78 -1.10 15.65
CA ASN A 78 16.03 -0.87 14.92
C ASN A 78 16.93 0.19 15.57
N GLY A 79 16.41 0.94 16.55
CA GLY A 79 17.11 2.07 17.16
C GLY A 79 17.30 3.26 16.22
N GLY A 80 16.50 3.35 15.14
CA GLY A 80 16.63 4.39 14.13
C GLY A 80 16.07 3.98 12.75
N THR A 81 16.53 4.67 11.70
CA THR A 81 16.06 4.52 10.32
C THR A 81 17.07 3.80 9.42
N GLY A 82 18.04 3.07 9.98
CA GLY A 82 19.03 2.32 9.19
C GLY A 82 18.46 1.01 8.61
N ASN A 83 19.27 0.25 7.89
CA ASN A 83 18.82 -1.02 7.28
C ASN A 83 18.69 -2.16 8.30
N ALA A 84 17.70 -3.03 8.09
CA ALA A 84 17.52 -4.25 8.87
C ALA A 84 18.55 -5.30 8.46
N SER A 85 19.28 -5.80 9.45
CA SER A 85 20.20 -6.92 9.26
C SER A 85 19.43 -8.24 9.20
N ILE A 86 19.52 -8.95 8.06
CA ILE A 86 18.85 -10.24 7.83
C ILE A 86 19.51 -11.40 8.60
N PHE A 87 20.83 -11.32 8.86
CA PHE A 87 21.62 -12.45 9.42
C PHE A 87 22.24 -12.19 10.79
N GLY A 88 22.03 -11.02 11.40
CA GLY A 88 22.61 -10.69 12.71
C GLY A 88 21.92 -9.54 13.46
N GLY A 89 20.68 -9.19 13.07
CA GLY A 89 19.92 -8.07 13.64
C GLY A 89 18.93 -8.52 14.72
N ASP A 90 18.27 -7.56 15.35
CA ASP A 90 17.15 -7.85 16.26
C ASP A 90 15.98 -8.51 15.50
N ASN A 91 15.50 -9.64 16.02
CA ASN A 91 14.41 -10.41 15.42
C ASN A 91 13.12 -9.59 15.28
N TRP A 92 12.89 -8.62 16.16
CA TRP A 92 11.73 -7.74 16.07
C TRP A 92 11.80 -6.79 14.88
N THR A 93 12.97 -6.20 14.61
CA THR A 93 13.19 -5.32 13.45
C THR A 93 12.91 -6.03 12.15
N LEU A 94 13.46 -7.23 11.99
CA LEU A 94 13.22 -8.05 10.81
C LEU A 94 11.73 -8.43 10.70
N GLY A 95 11.07 -8.76 11.82
CA GLY A 95 9.65 -9.06 11.88
C GLY A 95 8.76 -7.91 11.39
N PHE A 96 8.99 -6.69 11.89
CA PHE A 96 8.24 -5.50 11.47
C PHE A 96 8.49 -5.18 9.99
N PHE A 97 9.74 -5.26 9.54
CA PHE A 97 10.09 -5.05 8.14
C PHE A 97 9.37 -6.04 7.23
N LEU A 98 9.47 -7.34 7.51
CA LEU A 98 8.83 -8.38 6.72
C LEU A 98 7.31 -8.21 6.73
N MET A 99 6.69 -7.98 7.89
CA MET A 99 5.24 -7.80 7.97
C MET A 99 4.75 -6.61 7.13
N HIS A 100 5.47 -5.48 7.18
CA HIS A 100 5.18 -4.34 6.31
C HIS A 100 5.40 -4.68 4.84
N TYR A 101 6.52 -5.31 4.51
CA TYR A 101 6.85 -5.75 3.16
C TYR A 101 5.74 -6.63 2.56
N TRP A 102 5.28 -7.65 3.29
CA TRP A 102 4.20 -8.55 2.87
C TRP A 102 2.87 -7.82 2.69
N LEU A 103 2.50 -6.92 3.61
CA LEU A 103 1.28 -6.13 3.50
C LEU A 103 1.29 -5.20 2.27
N ASN A 104 2.48 -4.79 1.84
CA ASN A 104 2.71 -3.87 0.73
C ASN A 104 3.29 -4.57 -0.51
N MET A 105 3.16 -5.90 -0.60
CA MET A 105 3.81 -6.68 -1.65
C MET A 105 3.43 -6.24 -3.07
N HIS A 106 2.20 -5.76 -3.25
CA HIS A 106 1.72 -5.23 -4.53
C HIS A 106 2.34 -3.87 -4.93
N TRP A 107 3.00 -3.18 -3.99
CA TRP A 107 3.75 -1.94 -4.24
C TRP A 107 5.23 -2.16 -4.55
N THR A 108 5.76 -3.36 -4.31
CA THR A 108 7.18 -3.69 -4.50
C THR A 108 7.68 -3.45 -5.92
N TYR A 109 6.79 -3.46 -6.92
CA TYR A 109 7.10 -3.07 -8.29
C TYR A 109 7.73 -1.67 -8.40
N LEU A 110 7.36 -0.73 -7.51
CA LEU A 110 7.96 0.60 -7.47
C LEU A 110 9.48 0.54 -7.22
N GLY A 111 9.95 -0.49 -6.50
CA GLY A 111 11.38 -0.75 -6.26
C GLY A 111 12.18 -1.03 -7.53
N PHE A 112 11.56 -1.64 -8.55
CA PHE A 112 12.21 -1.95 -9.82
C PHE A 112 12.28 -0.79 -10.80
N LEU A 113 11.68 0.35 -10.47
CA LEU A 113 11.87 1.58 -11.27
C LEU A 113 13.29 2.14 -11.14
N ASN A 114 14.22 1.38 -10.54
CA ASN A 114 15.63 1.70 -10.34
C ASN A 114 15.81 3.07 -9.72
N LEU A 115 14.90 3.40 -8.80
CA LEU A 115 14.95 4.62 -8.03
C LEU A 115 15.94 4.37 -6.89
N PRO A 116 17.02 5.16 -6.77
CA PRO A 116 17.97 5.06 -5.66
C PRO A 116 17.31 5.18 -4.27
N LEU A 117 16.07 5.67 -4.23
CA LEU A 117 15.20 5.70 -3.06
C LEU A 117 14.82 4.31 -2.51
N PHE A 118 15.09 3.21 -3.21
CA PHE A 118 14.76 1.86 -2.73
C PHE A 118 15.97 1.07 -2.21
N ASP A 119 17.16 1.67 -2.19
CA ASP A 119 18.37 1.05 -1.64
C ASP A 119 18.38 1.03 -0.10
N ASP A 120 17.47 1.79 0.53
CA ASP A 120 17.32 1.92 1.97
C ASP A 120 15.96 1.35 2.44
N ASP A 121 16.01 0.48 3.44
CA ASP A 121 14.84 -0.24 3.97
C ASP A 121 13.79 0.74 4.51
N PHE A 122 14.22 1.75 5.25
CA PHE A 122 13.32 2.74 5.82
C PHE A 122 12.59 3.51 4.70
N THR A 123 13.29 3.85 3.62
CA THR A 123 12.69 4.53 2.48
C THR A 123 11.70 3.62 1.73
N PHE A 124 12.01 2.33 1.56
CA PHE A 124 11.06 1.35 1.02
C PHE A 124 9.77 1.29 1.86
N LEU A 125 9.91 1.22 3.19
CA LEU A 125 8.78 1.21 4.12
C LEU A 125 7.95 2.50 3.98
N LEU A 126 8.62 3.66 3.96
CA LEU A 126 7.97 4.97 3.85
C LEU A 126 7.16 5.10 2.55
N ILE A 127 7.68 4.61 1.43
CA ILE A 127 6.98 4.61 0.15
C ILE A 127 5.74 3.72 0.22
N GLY A 128 5.87 2.50 0.75
CA GLY A 128 4.73 1.60 0.94
C GLY A 128 3.61 2.25 1.78
N MET A 129 3.98 2.87 2.91
CA MET A 129 3.03 3.61 3.74
C MET A 129 2.38 4.78 2.97
N CYS A 130 3.16 5.61 2.28
CA CYS A 130 2.64 6.73 1.50
C CYS A 130 1.68 6.26 0.40
N SER A 131 2.03 5.22 -0.36
CA SER A 131 1.19 4.61 -1.38
C SER A 131 -0.14 4.10 -0.80
N SER A 132 -0.07 3.46 0.36
CA SER A 132 -1.23 2.94 1.08
C SER A 132 -2.21 4.02 1.56
N PHE A 133 -1.75 5.26 1.70
CA PHE A 133 -2.59 6.44 1.95
C PHE A 133 -3.09 7.08 0.67
N LEU A 134 -2.19 7.33 -0.28
CA LEU A 134 -2.45 8.12 -1.48
C LEU A 134 -3.52 7.47 -2.36
N PHE A 135 -3.36 6.20 -2.72
CA PHE A 135 -4.25 5.58 -3.71
C PHE A 135 -5.70 5.43 -3.20
N PRO A 136 -5.95 4.91 -1.98
CA PRO A 136 -7.31 4.87 -1.44
C PRO A 136 -7.91 6.27 -1.24
N SER A 137 -7.11 7.27 -0.86
CA SER A 137 -7.57 8.65 -0.67
C SER A 137 -7.97 9.31 -2.00
N ILE A 138 -7.18 9.14 -3.06
CA ILE A 138 -7.51 9.61 -4.41
C ILE A 138 -8.85 9.02 -4.84
N GLY A 139 -9.01 7.70 -4.70
CA GLY A 139 -10.26 7.01 -4.98
C GLY A 139 -11.46 7.60 -4.24
N PHE A 140 -11.31 7.83 -2.94
CA PHE A 140 -12.36 8.41 -2.11
C PHE A 140 -12.72 9.83 -2.54
N MET A 141 -11.73 10.68 -2.84
CA MET A 141 -11.96 12.03 -3.34
C MET A 141 -12.74 12.02 -4.65
N ILE A 142 -12.33 11.19 -5.62
CA ILE A 142 -13.04 11.02 -6.90
C ILE A 142 -14.51 10.62 -6.64
N GLY A 143 -14.76 9.66 -5.76
CA GLY A 143 -16.12 9.23 -5.42
C GLY A 143 -16.96 10.33 -4.76
N LYS A 144 -16.35 11.13 -3.85
CA LYS A 144 -16.99 12.30 -3.22
C LYS A 144 -17.35 13.37 -4.23
N PHE A 145 -16.45 13.68 -5.17
CA PHE A 145 -16.71 14.65 -6.23
C PHE A 145 -17.81 14.18 -7.17
N TRP A 146 -17.81 12.89 -7.54
CA TRP A 146 -18.83 12.31 -8.41
C TRP A 146 -20.22 12.37 -7.76
N HIS A 147 -20.32 11.98 -6.49
CA HIS A 147 -21.59 12.04 -5.76
C HIS A 147 -22.13 13.47 -5.62
N LYS A 148 -21.27 14.44 -5.27
CA LYS A 148 -21.65 15.86 -5.21
C LYS A 148 -22.15 16.41 -6.55
N ARG A 149 -21.58 15.95 -7.68
CA ARG A 149 -22.03 16.36 -9.03
C ARG A 149 -23.40 15.78 -9.37
N LEU A 150 -23.69 14.55 -8.97
CA LEU A 150 -25.00 13.93 -9.19
C LEU A 150 -26.10 14.63 -8.39
N ASP A 151 -25.88 14.91 -7.10
CA ASP A 151 -26.85 15.62 -6.27
C ASP A 151 -27.18 17.01 -6.85
N LYS A 152 -26.20 17.69 -7.44
CA LYS A 152 -26.41 18.98 -8.13
C LYS A 152 -27.22 18.88 -9.42
N ARG A 153 -27.26 17.72 -10.09
CA ARG A 153 -28.05 17.52 -11.32
C ARG A 153 -29.50 17.09 -11.04
N MET A 154 -29.77 16.62 -9.83
CA MET A 154 -31.12 16.18 -9.40
C MET A 154 -31.91 17.29 -8.68
N LYS A 155 -31.32 18.48 -8.52
CA LYS A 155 -31.96 19.70 -8.02
C LYS A 155 -32.14 20.67 -9.17
#